data_AF-A0A2X2M4B6-F1
#
_entry.id   AF-A0A2X2M4B6-F1
#
_cell.length_a   1.000
_cell.length_b   1.000
_cell.length_c   1.000
_cell.angle_alpha   90.00
_cell.angle_beta   90.00
_cell.angle_gamma   90.00
#
_symmetry.space_group_name_H-M   'P 1'
#
loop_
_entity.id
_entity.type
_entity.pdbx_description
1 polymer ?
#
loop_
_entity_poly.entity_id
_entity_poly.type
_entity_poly.pdbx_seq_one_letter_code
_entity_poly.pdbx_strand_id
1 'polypeptide(L)'
;MNVHYTVKDIDFNDGQYHISFDSGQSVLTPHEPIVATGFDATKNPIVQQLFATTNQDIKLTTHDESTRYPNIFMIGATVENDNAKLCYIYKFRARFAVLAHLLTQREGLPAKQEVIENYQKNQMYLDDYSCCEVSCTC
;
A
#
# COMPACT_ATOMS: atom_id res chain seq x y z
N MET A 1 -5.60 11.16 -29.31
CA MET A 1 -4.17 10.75 -29.20
C MET A 1 -3.78 10.96 -27.74
N ASN A 2 -3.55 9.88 -26.99
CA ASN A 2 -2.95 10.02 -25.67
C ASN A 2 -1.45 10.23 -25.89
N VAL A 3 -0.99 11.46 -25.70
CA VAL A 3 0.44 11.75 -25.67
C VAL A 3 0.92 11.41 -24.26
N HIS A 4 1.79 10.40 -24.15
CA HIS A 4 2.37 9.99 -22.89
C HIS A 4 3.60 10.86 -22.63
N TYR A 5 3.56 11.65 -21.55
CA TYR A 5 4.70 12.40 -21.05
C TYR A 5 5.20 11.77 -19.76
N THR A 6 6.50 11.47 -19.72
CA THR A 6 7.22 11.07 -18.50
C THR A 6 8.26 12.14 -18.25
N VAL A 7 8.19 12.78 -17.07
CA VAL A 7 9.19 13.78 -16.66
C VAL A 7 10.49 13.04 -16.37
N LYS A 8 11.57 13.53 -16.99
CA LYS A 8 12.93 13.04 -16.79
C LYS A 8 13.65 13.83 -15.71
N ASP A 9 13.57 15.16 -15.78
CA ASP A 9 14.23 16.07 -14.84
C ASP A 9 13.55 17.43 -14.77
N ILE A 10 13.76 18.14 -13.65
CA ILE A 10 13.29 19.51 -13.42
C ILE A 10 14.47 20.36 -12.92
N ASP A 11 14.93 21.28 -13.77
CA ASP A 11 16.00 22.22 -13.45
C ASP A 11 15.45 23.63 -13.22
N PHE A 12 16.14 24.45 -12.41
CA PHE A 12 15.87 25.88 -12.30
C PHE A 12 17.06 26.68 -12.81
N ASN A 13 16.89 27.41 -13.92
CA ASN A 13 17.90 28.27 -14.51
C ASN A 13 17.24 29.49 -15.18
N ASP A 14 17.98 30.59 -15.30
CA ASP A 14 17.51 31.85 -15.90
C ASP A 14 16.17 32.39 -15.36
N GLY A 15 15.88 32.10 -14.07
CA GLY A 15 14.66 32.54 -13.39
C GLY A 15 13.40 31.74 -13.73
N GLN A 16 13.53 30.56 -14.35
CA GLN A 16 12.42 29.69 -14.75
C GLN A 16 12.72 28.23 -14.45
N TYR A 17 11.67 27.41 -14.31
CA TYR A 17 11.80 25.96 -14.21
C TYR A 17 11.72 25.33 -15.60
N HIS A 18 12.66 24.44 -15.89
CA HIS A 18 12.79 23.69 -17.12
C HIS A 18 12.43 22.23 -16.85
N ILE A 19 11.30 21.78 -17.39
CA ILE A 19 10.85 20.40 -17.25
C ILE A 19 11.23 19.66 -18.53
N SER A 20 12.09 18.65 -18.41
CA SER A 20 12.49 17.80 -19.53
C SER A 20 11.72 16.48 -19.50
N PHE A 21 11.32 15.99 -20.67
CA PHE A 21 10.59 14.72 -20.81
C PHE A 21 11.45 13.67 -21.53
N ASP A 22 11.15 12.39 -21.28
CA ASP A 22 11.83 11.27 -21.96
C ASP A 22 11.68 11.30 -23.49
N SER A 23 10.64 11.96 -24.00
CA SER A 23 10.44 12.18 -25.44
C SER A 23 11.43 13.16 -26.07
N GLY A 24 12.28 13.81 -25.27
CA GLY A 24 13.20 14.87 -25.69
C GLY A 24 12.55 16.25 -25.76
N GLN A 25 11.25 16.36 -25.49
CA GLN A 25 10.56 17.65 -25.38
C GLN A 25 10.89 18.32 -24.04
N SER A 26 10.73 19.64 -23.99
CA SER A 26 10.82 20.40 -22.74
C SER A 26 9.77 21.50 -22.70
N VAL A 27 9.41 21.91 -21.49
CA VAL A 27 8.53 23.05 -21.23
C VAL A 27 9.09 23.92 -20.13
N LEU A 28 8.72 25.21 -20.16
CA LEU A 28 9.13 26.22 -19.18
C LEU A 28 7.94 26.62 -18.32
N THR A 29 8.18 26.83 -17.03
CA THR A 29 7.19 27.41 -16.11
C THR A 29 7.85 28.40 -15.17
N PRO A 30 7.23 29.56 -14.89
CA PRO A 30 7.77 30.55 -13.96
C PRO A 30 7.64 30.14 -12.49
N HIS A 31 6.86 29.10 -12.18
CA HIS A 31 6.60 28.64 -10.82
C HIS A 31 6.99 27.18 -10.64
N GLU A 32 7.40 26.83 -9.41
CA GLU A 32 7.80 25.48 -9.06
C GLU A 32 6.68 24.47 -9.38
N PRO A 33 6.98 23.38 -10.10
CA PRO A 33 5.97 22.39 -10.44
C PRO A 33 5.37 21.70 -9.21
N ILE A 34 4.06 21.48 -9.22
CA ILE A 34 3.39 20.66 -8.20
C ILE A 34 3.65 19.18 -8.51
N VAL A 35 4.29 18.47 -7.57
CA VAL A 35 4.69 17.07 -7.73
C VAL A 35 3.71 16.15 -7.00
N ALA A 36 2.88 15.43 -7.76
CA ALA A 36 1.89 14.47 -7.25
C ALA A 36 2.30 13.00 -7.53
N THR A 37 3.54 12.63 -7.19
CA THR A 37 4.17 11.33 -7.56
C THR A 37 3.96 10.20 -6.55
N GLY A 38 3.20 10.44 -5.47
CA GLY A 38 2.96 9.44 -4.42
C GLY A 38 4.10 9.31 -3.40
N PHE A 39 4.16 8.17 -2.71
CA PHE A 39 5.05 7.92 -1.58
C PHE A 39 5.66 6.50 -1.66
N ASP A 40 6.80 6.30 -0.99
CA ASP A 40 7.51 5.02 -0.94
C ASP A 40 7.75 4.59 0.52
N ALA A 41 6.99 3.59 0.99
CA ALA A 41 7.08 3.08 2.36
C ALA A 41 8.39 2.33 2.64
N THR A 42 9.10 1.84 1.62
CA THR A 42 10.38 1.14 1.78
C THR A 42 11.51 2.07 2.20
N LYS A 43 11.31 3.39 2.13
CA LYS A 43 12.25 4.38 2.65
C LYS A 43 12.20 4.53 4.17
N ASN A 44 11.18 3.99 4.85
CA ASN A 44 11.10 4.02 6.30
C ASN A 44 12.15 3.09 6.93
N PRO A 45 13.05 3.58 7.82
CA PRO A 45 14.10 2.76 8.43
C PRO A 45 13.58 1.53 9.20
N ILE A 46 12.41 1.63 9.83
CA ILE A 46 11.80 0.51 10.56
C ILE A 46 11.32 -0.56 9.57
N VAL A 47 10.77 -0.16 8.42
CA VAL A 47 10.38 -1.10 7.36
C VAL A 47 11.61 -1.87 6.86
N GLN A 48 12.72 -1.18 6.62
CA GLN A 48 13.98 -1.79 6.16
C GLN A 48 14.56 -2.78 7.19
N GLN A 49 14.44 -2.47 8.48
CA GLN A 49 14.93 -3.33 9.56
C GLN A 49 14.08 -4.58 9.73
N LEU A 50 12.76 -4.46 9.62
CA LEU A 50 11.81 -5.50 10.03
C LEU A 50 11.22 -6.31 8.86
N PHE A 51 11.29 -5.83 7.63
CA PHE A 51 10.69 -6.49 6.47
C PHE A 51 11.73 -6.73 5.38
N ALA A 52 11.44 -7.69 4.49
CA ALA A 52 12.19 -7.85 3.25
C ALA A 52 11.56 -6.92 2.21
N THR A 53 12.38 -6.08 1.57
CA THR A 53 11.93 -5.14 0.54
C THR A 53 12.58 -5.47 -0.80
N THR A 54 11.85 -5.37 -1.91
CA THR A 54 12.38 -5.60 -3.27
C THR A 54 11.71 -4.63 -4.23
N ASN A 55 12.47 -3.80 -4.95
CA ASN A 55 11.92 -2.88 -5.96
C ASN A 55 10.68 -2.07 -5.49
N GLN A 56 10.75 -1.47 -4.29
CA GLN A 56 9.66 -0.71 -3.66
C GLN A 56 8.49 -1.55 -3.12
N ASP A 57 8.55 -2.87 -3.25
CA ASP A 57 7.60 -3.79 -2.63
C ASP A 57 8.06 -4.23 -1.24
N ILE A 58 7.09 -4.46 -0.35
CA ILE A 58 7.31 -4.99 1.00
C ILE A 58 6.76 -6.42 1.02
N LYS A 59 7.62 -7.41 1.26
CA LYS A 59 7.21 -8.83 1.26
C LYS A 59 6.53 -9.21 2.57
N LEU A 60 5.25 -9.55 2.46
CA LEU A 60 4.40 -10.01 3.56
C LEU A 60 3.93 -11.45 3.31
N THR A 61 3.57 -12.16 4.39
CA THR A 61 2.82 -13.42 4.28
C THR A 61 1.36 -13.14 3.93
N THR A 62 0.55 -14.20 3.75
CA THR A 62 -0.91 -14.08 3.56
C THR A 62 -1.64 -13.47 4.77
N HIS A 63 -0.96 -13.39 5.92
CA HIS A 63 -1.47 -12.80 7.16
C HIS A 63 -0.75 -11.49 7.50
N ASP A 64 -0.32 -10.74 6.49
CA ASP A 64 0.30 -9.41 6.62
C ASP A 64 1.53 -9.39 7.55
N GLU A 65 2.16 -10.55 7.74
CA GLU A 65 3.29 -10.76 8.64
C GLU A 65 4.61 -10.57 7.90
N SER A 66 5.64 -10.12 8.62
CA SER A 66 7.01 -10.09 8.12
C SER A 66 7.47 -11.50 7.75
N THR A 67 8.09 -11.61 6.57
CA THR A 67 8.77 -12.84 6.13
C THR A 67 10.12 -13.06 6.82
N ARG A 68 10.60 -12.10 7.61
CA ARG A 68 11.90 -12.14 8.32
C ARG A 68 11.76 -12.47 9.80
N TYR A 69 10.71 -11.94 10.45
CA TYR A 69 10.52 -12.06 11.89
C TYR A 69 9.09 -12.47 12.23
N PRO A 70 8.89 -13.54 13.02
CA PRO A 70 7.56 -13.91 13.47
C PRO A 70 7.00 -12.86 14.43
N ASN A 71 5.67 -12.77 14.47
CA ASN A 71 4.87 -11.85 15.29
C ASN A 71 5.09 -10.36 15.00
N ILE A 72 5.69 -10.00 13.85
CA ILE A 72 5.78 -8.64 13.35
C ILE A 72 4.84 -8.49 12.15
N PHE A 73 3.86 -7.59 12.25
CA PHE A 73 2.84 -7.40 11.22
C PHE A 73 2.89 -6.00 10.63
N MET A 74 2.45 -5.87 9.37
CA MET A 74 2.22 -4.59 8.72
C MET A 74 0.71 -4.34 8.60
N ILE A 75 0.26 -3.13 8.95
CA ILE A 75 -1.14 -2.72 8.82
C ILE A 75 -1.23 -1.35 8.14
N GLY A 76 -2.40 -1.04 7.58
CA GLY A 76 -2.70 0.26 6.99
C GLY A 76 -2.60 0.29 5.46
N ALA A 77 -2.55 1.49 4.90
CA ALA A 77 -2.63 1.74 3.45
C ALA A 77 -1.41 1.26 2.66
N THR A 78 -0.30 0.93 3.34
CA THR A 78 0.93 0.43 2.71
C THR A 78 0.92 -1.08 2.50
N VAL A 79 -0.09 -1.79 3.00
CA VAL A 79 -0.24 -3.23 2.75
C VAL A 79 -0.68 -3.42 1.30
N GLU A 80 0.17 -4.10 0.55
CA GLU A 80 -0.06 -4.51 -0.82
C GLU A 80 0.26 -6.00 -0.91
N ASN A 81 -0.60 -6.73 -1.62
CA ASN A 81 -0.32 -8.08 -2.08
C ASN A 81 -0.73 -8.19 -3.55
N ASP A 82 -0.36 -9.29 -4.20
CA ASP A 82 -0.62 -9.52 -5.63
C ASP A 82 -2.11 -9.41 -6.02
N ASN A 83 -3.03 -9.54 -5.05
CA ASN A 83 -4.47 -9.54 -5.27
C ASN A 83 -5.16 -8.21 -4.90
N ALA A 84 -4.54 -7.37 -4.08
CA ALA A 84 -5.18 -6.16 -3.55
C ALA A 84 -4.18 -5.09 -3.07
N LYS A 85 -4.42 -3.85 -3.50
CA LYS A 85 -3.87 -2.64 -2.88
C LYS A 85 -4.85 -2.12 -1.81
N LEU A 86 -4.43 -2.08 -0.55
CA LEU A 86 -5.30 -1.71 0.58
C LEU A 86 -5.29 -0.21 0.88
N CYS A 87 -5.03 0.63 -0.13
CA CYS A 87 -4.83 2.08 0.02
C CYS A 87 -6.06 2.87 0.52
N TYR A 88 -7.24 2.25 0.63
CA TYR A 88 -8.45 2.87 1.15
C TYR A 88 -8.76 2.44 2.58
N ILE A 89 -9.27 3.38 3.38
CA ILE A 89 -9.66 3.15 4.78
C ILE A 89 -10.57 1.94 4.92
N TYR A 90 -11.59 1.82 4.07
CA TYR A 90 -12.53 0.71 4.15
C TYR A 90 -11.90 -0.65 3.79
N LYS A 91 -10.78 -0.67 3.06
CA LYS A 91 -10.04 -1.89 2.72
C LYS A 91 -9.11 -2.31 3.85
N PHE A 92 -8.15 -1.47 4.23
CA PHE A 92 -7.15 -1.89 5.23
C PHE A 92 -7.77 -2.16 6.61
N ARG A 93 -8.85 -1.46 6.98
CA ARG A 93 -9.51 -1.68 8.29
C ARG A 93 -10.13 -3.07 8.41
N ALA A 94 -10.44 -3.72 7.29
CA ALA A 94 -11.04 -5.05 7.29
C ALA A 94 -10.05 -6.16 7.66
N ARG A 95 -8.75 -5.86 7.72
CA ARG A 95 -7.71 -6.82 8.14
C ARG A 95 -7.50 -6.89 9.65
N PHE A 96 -7.93 -5.88 10.40
CA PHE A 96 -7.62 -5.77 11.82
C PHE A 96 -8.15 -6.96 12.65
N ALA A 97 -9.40 -7.36 12.42
CA ALA A 97 -10.00 -8.46 13.18
C ALA A 97 -9.41 -9.83 12.81
N VAL A 98 -8.93 -10.00 11.58
CA VAL A 98 -8.25 -11.22 11.12
C VAL A 98 -6.94 -11.40 11.86
N LEU A 99 -6.12 -10.33 11.94
CA LEU A 99 -4.85 -10.36 12.68
C LEU A 99 -5.07 -10.50 14.19
N ALA A 100 -6.08 -9.83 14.74
CA ALA A 100 -6.44 -9.98 16.14
C ALA A 100 -6.84 -11.43 16.48
N HIS A 101 -7.64 -12.07 15.61
CA HIS A 101 -8.00 -13.47 15.78
C HIS A 101 -6.78 -14.38 15.71
N LEU A 102 -5.90 -14.20 14.71
CA LEU A 102 -4.65 -14.95 14.59
C LEU A 102 -3.79 -14.83 15.86
N LEU A 103 -3.69 -13.64 16.45
CA LEU A 103 -2.95 -13.42 17.69
C LEU A 103 -3.58 -14.18 18.86
N THR A 104 -4.91 -14.16 19.02
CA THR A 104 -5.57 -14.95 20.08
C THR A 104 -5.30 -16.46 19.96
N GLN A 105 -5.27 -16.99 18.73
CA GLN A 105 -4.95 -18.40 18.49
C GLN A 105 -3.49 -18.72 18.85
N ARG A 106 -2.54 -17.82 18.52
CA ARG A 106 -1.12 -17.97 18.89
C ARG A 106 -0.89 -17.94 20.39
N GLU A 107 -1.67 -17.14 21.12
CA GLU A 107 -1.62 -17.05 22.59
C GLU A 107 -2.38 -18.21 23.29
N GLY A 108 -2.96 -19.15 22.55
CA GLY A 108 -3.73 -20.25 23.12
C GLY A 108 -5.05 -19.82 23.79
N LEU A 109 -5.57 -18.65 23.41
CA LEU A 109 -6.82 -18.11 23.94
C LEU A 109 -8.03 -18.58 23.11
N PRO A 110 -9.19 -18.82 23.74
CA PRO A 110 -10.41 -19.15 23.01
C PRO A 110 -10.79 -18.07 22.00
N ALA A 111 -11.31 -18.50 20.84
CA ALA A 111 -11.84 -17.60 19.83
C ALA A 111 -13.04 -16.81 20.38
N LYS A 112 -13.03 -15.49 20.21
CA LYS A 112 -14.14 -14.61 20.61
C LYS A 112 -15.17 -14.54 19.47
N GLN A 113 -15.95 -15.60 19.32
CA GLN A 113 -16.86 -15.79 18.18
C GLN A 113 -17.85 -14.63 18.00
N GLU A 114 -18.44 -14.13 19.09
CA GLU A 114 -19.36 -12.98 19.05
C GLU A 114 -18.70 -11.72 18.45
N VAL A 115 -17.41 -11.51 18.73
CA VAL A 115 -16.65 -10.38 18.17
C VAL A 115 -16.38 -10.63 16.69
N ILE A 116 -15.91 -11.83 16.32
CA ILE A 116 -15.63 -12.19 14.92
C ILE A 116 -16.87 -11.98 14.04
N GLU A 117 -18.03 -12.47 14.50
CA GLU A 117 -19.29 -12.32 13.77
C GLU A 117 -19.72 -10.86 13.59
N ASN A 118 -19.45 -9.99 14.58
CA ASN A 118 -19.74 -8.57 14.46
C ASN A 118 -18.90 -7.92 13.35
N TYR A 119 -17.60 -8.22 13.29
CA TYR A 119 -16.72 -7.69 12.25
C TYR A 119 -17.08 -8.24 10.85
N GLN A 120 -17.50 -9.51 10.75
CA GLN A 120 -17.99 -10.10 9.51
C GLN A 120 -19.26 -9.39 9.00
N LYS A 121 -20.26 -9.20 9.87
CA LYS A 121 -21.51 -8.51 9.53
C LYS A 121 -21.29 -7.06 9.11
N ASN A 122 -20.21 -6.43 9.58
CA ASN A 122 -19.92 -5.03 9.34
C ASN A 122 -18.89 -4.80 8.23
N GLN A 123 -18.60 -5.80 7.39
CA GLN A 123 -17.64 -5.71 6.27
C GLN A 123 -16.22 -5.34 6.74
N MET A 124 -15.80 -5.90 7.87
CA MET A 124 -14.52 -5.61 8.52
C MET A 124 -13.74 -6.89 8.89
N TYR A 125 -14.01 -8.00 8.21
CA TYR A 125 -13.30 -9.26 8.38
C TYR A 125 -12.90 -9.82 7.01
N LEU A 126 -11.83 -9.27 6.44
CA LEU A 126 -11.29 -9.68 5.15
C LEU A 126 -10.23 -10.77 5.37
N ASP A 127 -10.66 -12.02 5.47
CA ASP A 127 -9.80 -13.18 5.70
C ASP A 127 -9.30 -13.85 4.42
N ASP A 128 -10.02 -13.67 3.31
CA ASP A 128 -9.61 -14.11 1.97
C ASP A 128 -9.52 -12.94 0.99
N TYR A 129 -8.41 -12.86 0.24
CA TYR A 129 -8.20 -11.84 -0.79
C TYR A 129 -8.81 -12.19 -2.15
N SER A 130 -9.22 -13.46 -2.36
CA SER A 130 -9.80 -13.91 -3.63
C SER A 130 -11.11 -13.20 -3.99
N CYS A 131 -11.87 -12.77 -2.98
CA CYS A 131 -13.16 -12.10 -3.14
C CYS A 131 -13.05 -10.58 -3.35
N CYS A 132 -11.83 -10.03 -3.44
CA CYS A 132 -11.61 -8.58 -3.60
C CYS A 132 -11.73 -8.07 -5.05
N GLU A 133 -12.06 -8.93 -6.02
CA GLU A 133 -12.27 -8.52 -7.40
C GLU A 133 -13.47 -7.56 -7.51
N VAL A 134 -13.17 -6.28 -7.76
CA VAL A 134 -14.20 -5.27 -8.03
C VAL A 134 -14.49 -5.31 -9.53
N SER A 135 -15.46 -6.13 -9.92
CA SER A 135 -15.95 -6.24 -11.29
C SER A 135 -17.47 -6.01 -11.32
N CYS A 136 -17.90 -4.86 -11.84
CA CYS A 136 -19.32 -4.56 -12.04
C CYS A 136 -19.78 -5.15 -13.37
N THR A 137 -20.98 -5.72 -13.40
CA THR A 137 -21.56 -6.30 -14.61
C THR A 137 -22.09 -5.27 -15.60
N CYS A 138 -22.35 -4.04 -15.14
CA CYS A 138 -22.85 -2.92 -15.93
C CYS A 138 -22.58 -1.58 -15.24
#